data_AF-A0A966EI85-F1
#
_entry.id   AF-A0A966EI85-F1
#
_cell.length_a   1.000
_cell.length_b   1.000
_cell.length_c   1.000
_cell.angle_alpha   90.00
_cell.angle_beta   90.00
_cell.angle_gamma   90.00
#
_symmetry.space_group_name_H-M   'P 1'
#
loop_
_entity.id
_entity.type
_entity.pdbx_description
1 polymer ?
#
loop_
_entity_poly.entity_id
_entity_poly.type
_entity_poly.pdbx_seq_one_letter_code
_entity_poly.pdbx_strand_id
1 'polypeptide(L)'
;SLNQPNHQEDGTPASLSRISGAFSLMQSFQGDSKRPAPKLWNQRLGLVRAANLWKRQGRAIWWQGWSEDGDAYLILPDQLLATDTKNLRKHQVLGLTLLGSDELHRQQLIQRLQRQPERPLQPTSLQSRCMQRIANAPAVFWTSDALAAISGTTAPLLQQASHGCLALRLIGNTLHWGGFVGDRSLAFAISQPKNGWKFLVSERQKSANFDRDSLLEVHGARVDLILGTLLSRQIIQKPLEQQYGVNQSIRSRLALAPFSLRLKQQAKGAYRAELQFQAPLPGGAASWASVLDRVSNRLEERGFERINPADDKAKKSDAVIWNDKREGQNKIVGGWRWLQNPNKPMLLSAGLAGLPDTKPFYQALPESTRLALRLNARPRDLLSLGLMNGSSPALLKQADSLQFQIKPAINASKLKASGQQAWWEVTGQLVLSSAAESSDDSD
;
A
#
# COMPACT_ATOMS: atom_id res chain seq x y z
N SER A 1 -16.65 -35.99 -37.59
CA SER A 1 -16.82 -36.06 -36.13
C SER A 1 -15.56 -35.46 -35.51
N LEU A 2 -15.59 -34.16 -35.21
CA LEU A 2 -14.48 -33.40 -34.65
C LEU A 2 -14.97 -32.84 -33.32
N ASN A 3 -14.32 -33.27 -32.25
CA ASN A 3 -14.65 -33.00 -30.86
C ASN A 3 -14.96 -31.53 -30.60
N GLN A 4 -16.24 -31.23 -30.34
CA GLN A 4 -16.63 -30.01 -29.64
C GLN A 4 -16.04 -30.05 -28.23
N PRO A 5 -15.35 -29.01 -27.76
CA PRO A 5 -15.03 -28.90 -26.35
C PRO A 5 -16.36 -28.71 -25.59
N ASN A 6 -16.55 -29.58 -24.59
CA ASN A 6 -17.74 -29.65 -23.75
C ASN A 6 -17.89 -28.33 -22.97
N HIS A 7 -18.77 -27.43 -23.43
CA HIS A 7 -18.90 -26.05 -22.95
C HIS A 7 -19.64 -25.90 -21.59
N GLN A 8 -19.53 -26.87 -20.69
CA GLN A 8 -20.45 -26.99 -19.54
C GLN A 8 -19.83 -26.93 -18.13
N GLU A 9 -18.52 -26.64 -17.98
CA GLU A 9 -17.89 -26.55 -16.64
C GLU A 9 -17.00 -25.34 -16.37
N ASP A 10 -16.91 -24.35 -17.27
CA ASP A 10 -16.13 -23.13 -16.99
C ASP A 10 -16.99 -22.09 -16.27
N GLY A 11 -17.13 -22.23 -14.95
CA GLY A 11 -17.89 -21.29 -14.11
C GLY A 11 -17.33 -19.85 -14.14
N THR A 12 -18.08 -18.89 -13.57
CA THR A 12 -17.71 -17.45 -13.53
C THR A 12 -16.23 -17.14 -13.23
N PRO A 13 -15.51 -17.85 -12.33
CA PRO A 13 -14.07 -17.64 -12.13
C PRO A 13 -13.22 -17.84 -13.39
N ALA A 14 -13.54 -18.81 -14.24
CA ALA A 14 -12.83 -19.08 -15.49
C ALA A 14 -13.05 -17.94 -16.50
N SER A 15 -14.30 -17.46 -16.63
CA SER A 15 -14.65 -16.31 -17.46
C SER A 15 -13.94 -15.03 -17.00
N LEU A 16 -13.91 -14.78 -15.69
CA LEU A 16 -13.17 -13.66 -15.09
C LEU A 16 -11.67 -13.79 -15.36
N SER A 17 -11.12 -15.00 -15.24
CA SER A 17 -9.73 -15.28 -15.61
C SER A 17 -9.47 -14.89 -17.07
N ARG A 18 -10.33 -15.30 -18.01
CA ARG A 18 -10.18 -15.00 -19.44
C ARG A 18 -10.13 -13.50 -19.73
N ILE A 19 -10.96 -12.70 -19.06
CA ILE A 19 -11.01 -11.24 -19.31
C ILE A 19 -10.00 -10.45 -18.47
N SER A 20 -9.46 -11.02 -17.39
CA SER A 20 -8.70 -10.26 -16.39
C SER A 20 -7.45 -9.55 -16.91
N GLY A 21 -6.87 -9.97 -18.03
CA GLY A 21 -5.68 -9.30 -18.55
C GLY A 21 -6.02 -8.16 -19.49
N ALA A 22 -7.28 -8.00 -19.90
CA ALA A 22 -7.73 -6.80 -20.60
C ALA A 22 -7.98 -5.63 -19.63
N PHE A 23 -7.84 -5.85 -18.33
CA PHE A 23 -8.05 -4.87 -17.29
C PHE A 23 -6.79 -4.69 -16.44
N SER A 24 -6.46 -3.45 -16.13
CA SER A 24 -5.41 -3.12 -15.17
C SER A 24 -5.92 -3.21 -13.73
N LEU A 25 -7.23 -2.99 -13.52
CA LEU A 25 -7.90 -3.09 -12.23
C LEU A 25 -9.26 -3.78 -12.42
N MET A 26 -9.58 -4.74 -11.54
CA MET A 26 -10.91 -5.31 -11.43
C MET A 26 -11.36 -5.31 -9.99
N GLN A 27 -12.62 -4.96 -9.76
CA GLN A 27 -13.22 -4.94 -8.44
C GLN A 27 -14.57 -5.65 -8.46
N SER A 28 -14.80 -6.51 -7.46
CA SER A 28 -16.10 -7.08 -7.18
C SER A 28 -16.76 -6.35 -6.02
N PHE A 29 -18.08 -6.22 -6.11
CA PHE A 29 -18.90 -5.55 -5.12
C PHE A 29 -20.06 -6.45 -4.72
N GLN A 30 -20.37 -6.43 -3.43
CA GLN A 30 -21.63 -6.97 -2.93
C GLN A 30 -22.70 -5.91 -3.16
N GLY A 31 -23.71 -6.23 -3.97
CA GLY A 31 -24.84 -5.32 -4.13
C GLY A 31 -25.72 -5.25 -2.87
N ASP A 32 -26.41 -4.12 -2.72
CA ASP A 32 -27.52 -3.93 -1.79
C ASP A 32 -28.72 -3.34 -2.54
N SER A 33 -29.74 -4.19 -2.76
CA SER A 33 -30.95 -3.82 -3.50
C SER A 33 -31.79 -2.74 -2.81
N LYS A 34 -31.52 -2.40 -1.54
CA LYS A 34 -32.17 -1.31 -0.82
C LYS A 34 -31.57 0.06 -1.13
N ARG A 35 -30.32 0.08 -1.61
CA ARG A 35 -29.61 1.30 -2.03
C ARG A 35 -29.95 1.63 -3.48
N PRO A 36 -29.81 2.90 -3.91
CA PRO A 36 -29.92 3.25 -5.31
C PRO A 36 -28.88 2.49 -6.16
N ALA A 37 -29.24 2.22 -7.41
CA ALA A 37 -28.33 1.59 -8.36
C ALA A 37 -27.02 2.40 -8.48
N PRO A 38 -25.85 1.75 -8.50
CA PRO A 38 -24.57 2.45 -8.63
C PRO A 38 -24.53 3.33 -9.88
N LYS A 39 -23.83 4.47 -9.80
CA LYS A 39 -23.71 5.42 -10.92
C LYS A 39 -23.28 4.74 -12.23
N LEU A 40 -22.34 3.80 -12.16
CA LEU A 40 -21.88 3.04 -13.32
C LEU A 40 -23.00 2.24 -13.99
N TRP A 41 -23.90 1.62 -13.21
CA TRP A 41 -25.05 0.89 -13.76
C TRP A 41 -25.94 1.82 -14.56
N ASN A 42 -26.27 2.98 -13.99
CA ASN A 42 -27.09 4.00 -14.67
C ASN A 42 -26.42 4.49 -15.97
N GLN A 43 -25.10 4.72 -15.93
CA GLN A 43 -24.33 5.17 -17.09
C GLN A 43 -24.24 4.13 -18.21
N ARG A 44 -24.21 2.83 -17.89
CA ARG A 44 -24.03 1.76 -18.88
C ARG A 44 -25.34 1.15 -19.38
N LEU A 45 -26.38 1.13 -18.55
CA LEU A 45 -27.66 0.46 -18.86
C LEU A 45 -28.81 1.43 -19.13
N GLY A 46 -28.67 2.70 -18.71
CA GLY A 46 -29.75 3.68 -18.59
C GLY A 46 -30.54 3.52 -17.30
N LEU A 47 -31.15 4.61 -16.82
CA LEU A 47 -31.81 4.70 -15.49
C LEU A 47 -32.86 3.60 -15.26
N VAL A 48 -33.78 3.41 -16.21
CA VAL A 48 -34.90 2.46 -16.06
C VAL A 48 -34.40 1.01 -15.98
N ARG A 49 -33.50 0.62 -16.90
CA ARG A 49 -32.96 -0.75 -16.95
C ARG A 49 -32.07 -1.02 -15.73
N ALA A 50 -31.22 -0.07 -15.36
CA ALA A 50 -30.36 -0.17 -14.18
C ALA A 50 -31.19 -0.36 -12.90
N ALA A 51 -32.22 0.47 -12.68
CA ALA A 51 -33.09 0.37 -11.51
C ALA A 51 -33.85 -0.97 -11.47
N ASN A 52 -34.39 -1.42 -12.60
CA ASN A 52 -35.12 -2.69 -12.67
C ASN A 52 -34.22 -3.90 -12.39
N LEU A 53 -33.02 -3.94 -12.98
CA LEU A 53 -32.07 -5.01 -12.73
C LEU A 53 -31.52 -4.97 -11.29
N TRP A 54 -31.22 -3.78 -10.77
CA TRP A 54 -30.75 -3.61 -9.40
C TRP A 54 -31.79 -4.05 -8.36
N LYS A 55 -33.08 -3.76 -8.58
CA LYS A 55 -34.16 -4.21 -7.69
C LYS A 55 -34.27 -5.74 -7.65
N ARG A 56 -34.06 -6.41 -8.78
CA ARG A 56 -34.19 -7.88 -8.92
C ARG A 56 -32.93 -8.63 -8.48
N GLN A 57 -31.75 -8.12 -8.83
CA GLN A 57 -30.47 -8.84 -8.80
C GLN A 57 -29.39 -8.07 -8.04
N GLY A 58 -29.71 -6.88 -7.51
CA GLY A 58 -28.76 -6.04 -6.78
C GLY A 58 -28.34 -6.58 -5.42
N ARG A 59 -28.63 -7.84 -5.08
CA ARG A 59 -28.00 -8.55 -3.96
C ARG A 59 -26.88 -9.48 -4.41
N ALA A 60 -26.70 -9.68 -5.72
CA ALA A 60 -25.63 -10.50 -6.25
C ALA A 60 -24.28 -9.77 -6.23
N ILE A 61 -23.21 -10.52 -6.48
CA ILE A 61 -21.91 -9.95 -6.81
C ILE A 61 -21.98 -9.36 -8.21
N TRP A 62 -21.44 -8.16 -8.37
CA TRP A 62 -21.23 -7.55 -9.68
C TRP A 62 -19.80 -7.00 -9.77
N TRP A 63 -19.33 -6.76 -10.99
CA TRP A 63 -17.94 -6.42 -11.24
C TRP A 63 -17.79 -5.13 -12.04
N GLN A 64 -16.71 -4.42 -11.72
CA GLN A 64 -16.21 -3.28 -12.45
C GLN A 64 -14.77 -3.54 -12.88
N GLY A 65 -14.44 -3.23 -14.12
CA GLY A 65 -13.07 -3.29 -14.64
C GLY A 65 -12.63 -1.94 -15.16
N TRP A 66 -11.37 -1.57 -14.96
CA TRP A 66 -10.75 -0.42 -15.63
C TRP A 66 -9.68 -0.95 -16.56
N SER A 67 -9.74 -0.47 -17.80
CA SER A 67 -8.70 -0.76 -18.76
C SER A 67 -7.76 0.44 -18.87
N GLU A 68 -6.73 0.30 -19.70
CA GLU A 68 -5.71 1.35 -19.91
C GLU A 68 -6.26 2.59 -20.62
N ASP A 69 -7.46 2.52 -21.21
CA ASP A 69 -8.19 3.69 -21.73
C ASP A 69 -8.73 4.60 -20.63
N GLY A 70 -8.68 4.16 -19.38
CA GLY A 70 -9.10 4.94 -18.21
C GLY A 70 -10.60 4.90 -17.93
N ASP A 71 -11.42 4.25 -18.78
CA ASP A 71 -12.86 4.15 -18.55
C ASP A 71 -13.24 2.88 -17.76
N ALA A 72 -14.35 2.97 -17.05
CA ALA A 72 -14.90 1.89 -16.27
C ALA A 72 -15.88 1.03 -17.08
N TYR A 73 -15.66 -0.27 -17.08
CA TYR A 73 -16.54 -1.25 -17.70
C TYR A 73 -17.42 -1.89 -16.64
N LEU A 74 -18.72 -2.00 -16.91
CA LEU A 74 -19.63 -2.80 -16.10
C LEU A 74 -19.61 -4.23 -16.62
N ILE A 75 -19.37 -5.20 -15.74
CA ILE A 75 -19.29 -6.61 -16.08
C ILE A 75 -20.40 -7.34 -15.33
N LEU A 76 -21.23 -8.07 -16.07
CA LEU A 76 -22.39 -8.81 -15.55
C LEU A 76 -22.41 -10.23 -16.13
N PRO A 77 -23.01 -11.21 -15.44
CA PRO A 77 -23.36 -12.49 -16.06
C PRO A 77 -24.34 -12.25 -17.21
N ASP A 78 -24.16 -12.96 -18.33
CA ASP A 78 -24.98 -12.82 -19.55
C ASP A 78 -26.48 -13.00 -19.26
N GLN A 79 -26.80 -13.95 -18.39
CA GLN A 79 -28.17 -14.27 -17.99
C GLN A 79 -28.92 -13.12 -17.28
N LEU A 80 -28.22 -12.09 -16.79
CA LEU A 80 -28.86 -10.95 -16.13
C LEU A 80 -29.45 -9.95 -17.12
N LEU A 81 -29.03 -9.98 -18.38
CA LEU A 81 -29.49 -9.04 -19.40
C LEU A 81 -30.59 -9.67 -20.25
N ALA A 82 -31.73 -8.97 -20.39
CA ALA A 82 -32.83 -9.38 -21.25
C ALA A 82 -32.42 -9.38 -22.75
N THR A 83 -33.26 -9.97 -23.60
CA THR A 83 -33.01 -10.05 -25.06
C THR A 83 -32.96 -8.69 -25.74
N ASP A 84 -33.70 -7.67 -25.27
CA ASP A 84 -33.63 -6.32 -25.84
C ASP A 84 -32.48 -5.48 -25.25
N THR A 85 -31.31 -5.65 -25.88
CA THR A 85 -30.05 -4.99 -25.51
C THR A 85 -29.31 -4.41 -26.72
N LYS A 86 -30.01 -4.21 -27.85
CA LYS A 86 -29.41 -3.72 -29.11
C LYS A 86 -28.70 -2.37 -28.95
N ASN A 87 -29.20 -1.53 -28.05
CA ASN A 87 -28.65 -0.19 -27.81
C ASN A 87 -27.46 -0.17 -26.84
N LEU A 88 -27.07 -1.31 -26.25
CA LEU A 88 -25.95 -1.39 -25.31
C LEU A 88 -24.63 -1.61 -26.03
N ARG A 89 -23.57 -0.97 -25.53
CA ARG A 89 -22.19 -1.14 -26.02
C ARG A 89 -21.55 -2.35 -25.37
N LYS A 90 -22.08 -3.52 -25.72
CA LYS A 90 -21.77 -4.79 -25.06
C LYS A 90 -20.83 -5.68 -25.86
N HIS A 91 -19.98 -6.43 -25.17
CA HIS A 91 -19.22 -7.54 -25.71
C HIS A 91 -19.33 -8.75 -24.78
N GLN A 92 -19.49 -9.95 -25.34
CA GLN A 92 -19.72 -11.17 -24.57
C GLN A 92 -18.49 -12.07 -24.60
N VAL A 93 -18.10 -12.58 -23.44
CA VAL A 93 -16.95 -13.49 -23.26
C VAL A 93 -17.33 -14.55 -22.23
N LEU A 94 -17.45 -15.81 -22.66
CA LEU A 94 -17.65 -16.99 -21.80
C LEU A 94 -18.73 -16.78 -20.70
N GLY A 95 -19.94 -16.36 -21.07
CA GLY A 95 -21.03 -16.17 -20.11
C GLY A 95 -21.01 -14.84 -19.34
N LEU A 96 -20.08 -13.93 -19.66
CA LEU A 96 -20.04 -12.56 -19.13
C LEU A 96 -20.31 -11.53 -20.23
N THR A 97 -21.12 -10.54 -19.91
CA THR A 97 -21.31 -9.33 -20.71
C THR A 97 -20.50 -8.19 -20.12
N LEU A 98 -19.65 -7.57 -20.94
CA LEU A 98 -18.84 -6.40 -20.64
C LEU A 98 -19.46 -5.18 -21.34
N LEU A 99 -19.75 -4.12 -20.60
CA LEU A 99 -20.42 -2.91 -21.07
C LEU A 99 -19.48 -1.72 -20.99
N GLY A 100 -19.10 -1.17 -22.15
CA GLY A 100 -18.35 0.08 -22.27
C GLY A 100 -19.24 1.32 -22.25
N SER A 101 -18.65 2.50 -22.17
CA SER A 101 -19.36 3.78 -22.29
C SER A 101 -19.89 4.05 -23.70
N ASP A 102 -19.09 3.76 -24.72
CA ASP A 102 -19.38 4.01 -26.12
C ASP A 102 -18.82 2.88 -27.04
N GLU A 103 -18.96 3.08 -28.35
CA GLU A 103 -18.51 2.11 -29.34
C GLU A 103 -16.98 2.04 -29.45
N LEU A 104 -16.27 3.14 -29.22
CA LEU A 104 -14.81 3.17 -29.26
C LEU A 104 -14.22 2.32 -28.13
N HIS A 105 -14.71 2.51 -26.90
CA HIS A 105 -14.29 1.73 -25.73
C HIS A 105 -14.62 0.25 -25.89
N ARG A 106 -15.75 -0.08 -26.56
CA ARG A 106 -16.10 -1.47 -26.89
C ARG A 106 -15.07 -2.10 -27.84
N GLN A 107 -14.68 -1.39 -28.90
CA GLN A 107 -13.69 -1.87 -29.86
C GLN A 107 -12.30 -2.01 -29.25
N GLN A 108 -11.88 -1.04 -28.43
CA GLN A 108 -10.59 -1.11 -27.71
C GLN A 108 -10.52 -2.33 -26.80
N LEU A 109 -11.59 -2.60 -26.05
CA LEU A 109 -11.69 -3.80 -25.21
C LEU A 109 -11.55 -5.09 -26.03
N ILE A 110 -12.24 -5.18 -27.17
CA ILE A 110 -12.16 -6.35 -28.07
C ILE A 110 -10.73 -6.56 -28.58
N GLN A 111 -10.08 -5.48 -29.05
CA GLN A 111 -8.69 -5.55 -29.51
C GLN A 111 -7.75 -6.03 -28.40
N ARG A 112 -7.93 -5.55 -27.16
CA ARG A 112 -7.12 -6.00 -26.02
C ARG A 112 -7.35 -7.48 -25.71
N LEU A 113 -8.61 -7.92 -25.67
CA LEU A 113 -8.96 -9.33 -25.44
C LEU A 113 -8.35 -10.25 -26.50
N GLN A 114 -8.26 -9.80 -27.76
CA GLN A 114 -7.63 -10.55 -28.86
C GLN A 114 -6.09 -10.55 -28.78
N ARG A 115 -5.47 -9.47 -28.30
CA ARG A 115 -4.00 -9.35 -28.16
C ARG A 115 -3.44 -10.08 -26.94
N GLN A 116 -4.28 -10.56 -26.02
CA GLN A 116 -3.82 -11.34 -24.87
C GLN A 116 -3.05 -12.57 -25.39
N PRO A 117 -1.74 -12.71 -25.11
CA PRO A 117 -1.06 -13.96 -25.41
C PRO A 117 -1.79 -15.09 -24.68
N GLU A 118 -1.79 -16.28 -25.28
CA GLU A 118 -2.25 -17.48 -24.60
C GLU A 118 -1.55 -17.54 -23.24
N ARG A 119 -2.32 -17.30 -22.18
CA ARG A 119 -1.85 -17.50 -20.83
C ARG A 119 -1.38 -18.94 -20.69
N PRO A 120 -0.48 -19.24 -19.74
CA PRO A 120 -0.21 -20.64 -19.40
C PRO A 120 -1.53 -21.40 -19.33
N LEU A 121 -1.59 -22.56 -20.01
CA LEU A 121 -2.82 -23.36 -20.21
C LEU A 121 -3.60 -23.60 -18.91
N GLN A 122 -2.93 -23.46 -17.77
CA GLN A 122 -3.53 -23.48 -16.45
C GLN A 122 -3.20 -22.18 -15.70
N PRO A 123 -4.19 -21.39 -15.26
CA PRO A 123 -3.95 -20.29 -14.34
C PRO A 123 -3.25 -20.85 -13.09
N THR A 124 -2.17 -20.20 -12.66
CA THR A 124 -1.54 -20.58 -11.38
C THR A 124 -2.59 -20.52 -10.27
N SER A 125 -2.36 -21.30 -9.21
CA SER A 125 -3.29 -21.32 -8.09
C SER A 125 -3.52 -19.93 -7.49
N LEU A 126 -2.55 -19.01 -7.50
CA LEU A 126 -2.79 -17.67 -6.96
C LEU A 126 -3.77 -16.87 -7.81
N GLN A 127 -3.58 -16.84 -9.13
CA GLN A 127 -4.50 -16.14 -10.02
C GLN A 127 -5.88 -16.81 -10.02
N SER A 128 -5.93 -18.14 -10.10
CA SER A 128 -7.18 -18.90 -10.04
C SER A 128 -7.93 -18.62 -8.74
N ARG A 129 -7.25 -18.65 -7.59
CA ARG A 129 -7.84 -18.31 -6.28
C ARG A 129 -8.28 -16.85 -6.19
N CYS A 130 -7.54 -15.93 -6.80
CA CYS A 130 -7.95 -14.54 -6.88
C CYS A 130 -9.25 -14.38 -7.70
N MET A 131 -9.35 -14.99 -8.88
CA MET A 131 -10.55 -14.93 -9.71
C MET A 131 -11.73 -15.63 -9.03
N GLN A 132 -11.49 -16.73 -8.32
CA GLN A 132 -12.49 -17.37 -7.47
C GLN A 132 -12.97 -16.41 -6.36
N ARG A 133 -12.07 -15.62 -5.77
CA ARG A 133 -12.45 -14.64 -4.75
C ARG A 133 -13.27 -13.49 -5.35
N ILE A 134 -12.84 -12.93 -6.48
CA ILE A 134 -13.58 -11.88 -7.21
C ILE A 134 -14.98 -12.36 -7.60
N ALA A 135 -15.11 -13.60 -8.06
CA ALA A 135 -16.41 -14.16 -8.46
C ALA A 135 -17.43 -14.21 -7.31
N ASN A 136 -16.97 -14.46 -6.08
CA ASN A 136 -17.83 -14.88 -4.98
C ASN A 136 -18.00 -13.86 -3.85
N ALA A 137 -17.16 -12.83 -3.79
CA ALA A 137 -17.18 -11.88 -2.68
C ALA A 137 -16.48 -10.56 -3.06
N PRO A 138 -16.69 -9.47 -2.28
CA PRO A 138 -15.95 -8.23 -2.46
C PRO A 138 -14.43 -8.45 -2.41
N ALA A 139 -13.77 -7.97 -3.45
CA ALA A 139 -12.35 -8.14 -3.70
C ALA A 139 -11.87 -7.17 -4.77
N VAL A 140 -10.56 -6.99 -4.84
CA VAL A 140 -9.90 -6.19 -5.87
C VAL A 140 -8.68 -6.94 -6.39
N PHE A 141 -8.45 -6.86 -7.70
CA PHE A 141 -7.27 -7.33 -8.41
C PHE A 141 -6.68 -6.19 -9.20
N TRP A 142 -5.35 -6.07 -9.20
CA TRP A 142 -4.67 -5.03 -9.96
C TRP A 142 -3.35 -5.51 -10.58
N THR A 143 -2.94 -4.78 -11.61
CA THR A 143 -1.62 -4.84 -12.27
C THR A 143 -0.80 -3.59 -11.95
N SER A 144 0.45 -3.57 -12.40
CA SER A 144 1.38 -2.45 -12.18
C SER A 144 0.81 -1.09 -12.59
N ASP A 145 0.07 -1.06 -13.70
CA ASP A 145 -0.39 0.20 -14.30
C ASP A 145 -1.49 0.84 -13.45
N ALA A 146 -2.40 0.02 -12.92
CA ALA A 146 -3.43 0.50 -12.01
C ALA A 146 -2.82 1.04 -10.71
N LEU A 147 -1.84 0.34 -10.13
CA LEU A 147 -1.20 0.83 -8.92
C LEU A 147 -0.46 2.14 -9.18
N ALA A 148 0.29 2.25 -10.29
CA ALA A 148 1.00 3.47 -10.66
C ALA A 148 0.03 4.66 -10.83
N ALA A 149 -1.10 4.44 -11.51
CA ALA A 149 -2.13 5.46 -11.70
C ALA A 149 -2.74 5.95 -10.38
N ILE A 150 -2.99 5.05 -9.41
CA ILE A 150 -3.64 5.40 -8.13
C ILE A 150 -2.64 6.00 -7.12
N SER A 151 -1.39 5.53 -7.12
CA SER A 151 -0.39 5.88 -6.10
C SER A 151 0.43 7.13 -6.41
N GLY A 152 0.37 7.63 -7.65
CA GLY A 152 1.03 8.87 -8.06
C GLY A 152 2.52 8.90 -7.68
N THR A 153 2.94 9.93 -6.93
CA THR A 153 4.34 10.10 -6.52
C THR A 153 4.85 9.04 -5.54
N THR A 154 3.95 8.28 -4.90
CA THR A 154 4.32 7.19 -3.99
C THR A 154 4.47 5.83 -4.67
N ALA A 155 4.20 5.73 -5.98
CA ALA A 155 4.35 4.49 -6.75
C ALA A 155 5.72 3.79 -6.56
N PRO A 156 6.86 4.50 -6.50
CA PRO A 156 8.16 3.87 -6.25
C PRO A 156 8.28 3.16 -4.90
N LEU A 157 7.49 3.54 -3.90
CA LEU A 157 7.46 2.91 -2.58
C LEU A 157 6.61 1.63 -2.57
N LEU A 158 5.71 1.48 -3.55
CA LEU A 158 4.76 0.38 -3.64
C LEU A 158 5.12 -0.66 -4.71
N GLN A 159 6.34 -0.60 -5.28
CA GLN A 159 6.77 -1.51 -6.36
C GLN A 159 6.68 -3.00 -5.98
N GLN A 160 6.94 -3.34 -4.71
CA GLN A 160 6.79 -4.72 -4.21
C GLN A 160 5.34 -5.23 -4.25
N ALA A 161 4.38 -4.32 -4.36
CA ALA A 161 2.95 -4.61 -4.46
C ALA A 161 2.38 -4.24 -5.83
N SER A 162 3.22 -4.13 -6.88
CA SER A 162 2.81 -3.70 -8.21
C SER A 162 1.65 -4.52 -8.77
N HIS A 163 1.58 -5.81 -8.43
CA HIS A 163 0.46 -6.68 -8.74
C HIS A 163 -0.12 -7.21 -7.44
N GLY A 164 -1.43 -7.44 -7.42
CA GLY A 164 -2.02 -8.04 -6.24
C GLY A 164 -3.50 -8.34 -6.32
N CYS A 165 -3.95 -8.99 -5.27
CA CYS A 165 -5.34 -9.34 -5.06
C CYS A 165 -5.67 -9.24 -3.57
N LEU A 166 -6.76 -8.55 -3.23
CA LEU A 166 -7.23 -8.41 -1.86
C LEU A 166 -8.69 -8.81 -1.77
N ALA A 167 -9.03 -9.60 -0.76
CA ALA A 167 -10.38 -9.71 -0.26
C ALA A 167 -10.72 -8.50 0.59
N LEU A 168 -11.94 -8.00 0.44
CA LEU A 168 -12.45 -6.84 1.16
C LEU A 168 -13.65 -7.25 2.02
N ARG A 169 -13.79 -6.65 3.20
CA ARG A 169 -14.99 -6.78 4.04
C ARG A 169 -15.22 -5.49 4.81
N LEU A 170 -16.43 -4.95 4.73
CA LEU A 170 -16.86 -3.82 5.55
C LEU A 170 -17.62 -4.36 6.78
N ILE A 171 -17.17 -4.01 7.98
CA ILE A 171 -17.81 -4.38 9.26
C ILE A 171 -18.03 -3.08 10.04
N GLY A 172 -19.30 -2.68 10.21
CA GLY A 172 -19.61 -1.35 10.75
C GLY A 172 -18.99 -0.25 9.88
N ASN A 173 -18.20 0.63 10.51
CA ASN A 173 -17.43 1.69 9.85
C ASN A 173 -15.99 1.28 9.47
N THR A 174 -15.62 0.01 9.63
CA THR A 174 -14.25 -0.45 9.39
C THR A 174 -14.16 -1.31 8.13
N LEU A 175 -13.36 -0.88 7.17
CA LEU A 175 -13.01 -1.67 6.00
C LEU A 175 -11.78 -2.52 6.32
N HIS A 176 -11.93 -3.83 6.30
CA HIS A 176 -10.86 -4.80 6.47
C HIS A 176 -10.45 -5.39 5.13
N TRP A 177 -9.16 -5.69 4.97
CA TRP A 177 -8.65 -6.41 3.81
C TRP A 177 -7.61 -7.46 4.17
N GLY A 178 -7.49 -8.43 3.28
CA GLY A 178 -6.44 -9.44 3.33
C GLY A 178 -6.24 -10.10 1.98
N GLY A 179 -4.99 -10.42 1.64
CA GLY A 179 -4.66 -11.06 0.38
C GLY A 179 -3.18 -11.08 0.10
N PHE A 180 -2.81 -11.06 -1.18
CA PHE A 180 -1.45 -11.28 -1.63
C PHE A 180 -1.03 -10.29 -2.69
N VAL A 181 0.23 -9.87 -2.62
CA VAL A 181 0.84 -8.92 -3.56
C VAL A 181 2.22 -9.41 -3.99
N GLY A 182 2.68 -8.90 -5.13
CA GLY A 182 3.99 -9.20 -5.70
C GLY A 182 4.46 -8.10 -6.65
N ASP A 183 5.72 -8.19 -7.06
CA ASP A 183 6.34 -7.30 -8.05
C ASP A 183 6.06 -7.73 -9.50
N ARG A 184 5.40 -8.87 -9.70
CA ARG A 184 5.09 -9.50 -11.00
C ARG A 184 3.66 -10.01 -11.04
N SER A 185 3.16 -10.32 -12.24
CA SER A 185 1.81 -10.84 -12.43
C SER A 185 1.53 -12.12 -11.63
N LEU A 186 0.35 -12.16 -10.98
CA LEU A 186 -0.15 -13.33 -10.23
C LEU A 186 -0.20 -14.59 -11.10
N ALA A 187 -0.37 -14.43 -12.42
CA ALA A 187 -0.35 -15.52 -13.40
C ALA A 187 0.95 -16.33 -13.40
N PHE A 188 2.05 -15.76 -12.90
CA PHE A 188 3.35 -16.42 -12.85
C PHE A 188 3.71 -16.94 -11.45
N ALA A 189 2.78 -16.94 -10.49
CA ALA A 189 3.00 -17.49 -9.15
C ALA A 189 3.14 -19.02 -9.16
N ILE A 190 4.38 -19.50 -9.32
CA ILE A 190 4.66 -20.96 -9.41
C ILE A 190 4.69 -21.61 -8.02
N SER A 191 5.19 -20.89 -7.00
CA SER A 191 5.28 -21.39 -5.63
C SER A 191 3.98 -21.16 -4.86
N GLN A 192 3.69 -22.00 -3.86
CA GLN A 192 2.53 -21.85 -2.98
C GLN A 192 2.92 -21.98 -1.50
N PRO A 193 2.25 -21.26 -0.58
CA PRO A 193 2.37 -21.50 0.85
C PRO A 193 1.91 -22.93 1.21
N LYS A 194 2.40 -23.46 2.34
CA LYS A 194 2.01 -24.81 2.84
C LYS A 194 0.49 -25.00 2.95
N ASN A 195 -0.22 -23.94 3.34
CA ASN A 195 -1.66 -23.96 3.52
C ASN A 195 -2.44 -23.48 2.29
N GLY A 196 -1.76 -23.34 1.14
CA GLY A 196 -2.29 -22.72 -0.07
C GLY A 196 -2.53 -21.21 0.08
N TRP A 197 -3.03 -20.59 -0.99
CA TRP A 197 -3.41 -19.19 -1.02
C TRP A 197 -4.78 -18.98 -0.38
N LYS A 198 -4.79 -18.52 0.87
CA LYS A 198 -6.03 -18.22 1.62
C LYS A 198 -6.22 -16.72 1.75
N PHE A 199 -7.28 -16.20 1.13
CA PHE A 199 -7.69 -14.79 1.24
C PHE A 199 -8.52 -14.61 2.52
N LEU A 200 -7.83 -14.51 3.66
CA LEU A 200 -8.45 -14.30 4.96
C LEU A 200 -8.53 -12.81 5.26
N VAL A 201 -9.71 -12.33 5.63
CA VAL A 201 -9.91 -10.98 6.15
C VAL A 201 -10.05 -11.09 7.66
N SER A 202 -9.08 -10.57 8.41
CA SER A 202 -9.12 -10.62 9.88
C SER A 202 -10.14 -9.60 10.39
N GLU A 203 -11.15 -10.07 11.13
CA GLU A 203 -12.19 -9.23 11.72
C GLU A 203 -11.74 -8.54 13.02
N ARG A 204 -10.64 -9.01 13.61
CA ARG A 204 -10.09 -8.46 14.85
C ARG A 204 -8.61 -8.18 14.67
N GLN A 205 -8.29 -6.95 14.28
CA GLN A 205 -6.97 -6.39 14.55
C GLN A 205 -7.09 -5.54 15.81
N LYS A 206 -6.37 -5.96 16.86
CA LYS A 206 -6.22 -5.16 18.08
C LYS A 206 -5.68 -3.79 17.64
N SER A 207 -6.34 -2.72 18.06
CA SER A 207 -5.87 -1.36 17.76
C SER A 207 -4.40 -1.27 18.15
N ALA A 208 -3.53 -0.93 17.18
CA ALA A 208 -2.14 -0.67 17.50
C ALA A 208 -2.09 0.37 18.62
N ASN A 209 -1.18 0.18 19.58
CA ASN A 209 -0.91 1.20 20.59
C ASN A 209 -0.18 2.35 19.89
N PHE A 210 -0.97 3.18 19.22
CA PHE A 210 -0.54 4.25 18.34
C PHE A 210 -0.55 5.52 19.16
N ASP A 211 0.64 6.07 19.45
CA ASP A 211 0.80 7.23 20.33
C ASP A 211 -0.12 8.39 19.89
N ARG A 212 -0.71 9.11 20.85
CA ARG A 212 -1.71 10.14 20.59
C ARG A 212 -1.18 11.24 19.67
N ASP A 213 0.10 11.59 19.78
CA ASP A 213 0.69 12.64 18.96
C ASP A 213 1.26 12.12 17.62
N SER A 214 1.26 10.81 17.40
CA SER A 214 1.77 10.23 16.17
C SER A 214 0.74 10.35 15.05
N LEU A 215 1.22 10.72 13.87
CA LEU A 215 0.44 10.83 12.64
C LEU A 215 0.67 9.64 11.72
N LEU A 216 1.90 9.11 11.74
CA LEU A 216 2.34 7.93 10.97
C LEU A 216 3.42 7.19 11.75
N GLU A 217 3.34 5.88 11.82
CA GLU A 217 4.39 4.99 12.32
C GLU A 217 4.64 3.88 11.30
N VAL A 218 5.90 3.62 11.02
CA VAL A 218 6.34 2.54 10.12
C VAL A 218 7.43 1.74 10.80
N HIS A 219 7.20 0.45 10.98
CA HIS A 219 8.17 -0.48 11.52
C HIS A 219 8.53 -1.50 10.44
N GLY A 220 9.81 -1.67 10.18
CA GLY A 220 10.29 -2.57 9.13
C GLY A 220 11.43 -3.44 9.57
N ALA A 221 11.47 -4.67 9.05
CA ALA A 221 12.58 -5.58 9.28
C ALA A 221 13.86 -5.14 8.55
N ARG A 222 13.74 -4.33 7.49
CA ARG A 222 14.84 -3.80 6.67
C ARG A 222 14.49 -2.41 6.11
N VAL A 223 15.44 -1.48 6.12
CA VAL A 223 15.28 -0.12 5.57
C VAL A 223 15.00 -0.15 4.06
N ASP A 224 15.57 -1.09 3.33
CA ASP A 224 15.40 -1.17 1.87
C ASP A 224 13.98 -1.52 1.40
N LEU A 225 13.10 -1.97 2.29
CA LEU A 225 11.68 -2.14 1.98
C LEU A 225 10.99 -0.82 1.64
N ILE A 226 11.44 0.30 2.22
CA ILE A 226 10.89 1.63 1.96
C ILE A 226 11.86 2.53 1.21
N LEU A 227 13.16 2.40 1.43
CA LEU A 227 14.17 3.28 0.82
C LEU A 227 14.99 2.58 -0.26
N GLY A 228 14.74 1.31 -0.59
CA GLY A 228 15.58 0.54 -1.52
C GLY A 228 15.67 1.17 -2.90
N THR A 229 14.55 1.67 -3.44
CA THR A 229 14.50 2.35 -4.74
C THR A 229 15.18 3.71 -4.72
N LEU A 230 15.24 4.39 -3.58
CA LEU A 230 15.98 5.64 -3.42
C LEU A 230 17.47 5.37 -3.29
N LEU A 231 17.85 4.39 -2.47
CA LEU A 231 19.24 3.97 -2.24
C LEU A 231 19.87 3.34 -3.49
N SER A 232 19.08 2.85 -4.45
CA SER A 232 19.58 2.26 -5.70
C SER A 232 19.82 3.27 -6.84
N ARG A 233 19.31 4.50 -6.73
CA ARG A 233 19.45 5.52 -7.79
C ARG A 233 20.84 6.13 -7.78
N GLN A 234 21.53 6.11 -8.93
CA GLN A 234 22.89 6.64 -9.05
C GLN A 234 23.01 8.13 -8.63
N ILE A 235 21.98 8.94 -8.92
CA ILE A 235 21.92 10.35 -8.53
C ILE A 235 21.92 10.57 -7.01
N ILE A 236 21.47 9.58 -6.24
CA ILE A 236 21.50 9.59 -4.77
C ILE A 236 22.80 8.94 -4.27
N GLN A 237 23.23 7.83 -4.88
CA GLN A 237 24.44 7.10 -4.46
C GLN A 237 25.72 7.93 -4.55
N LYS A 238 25.92 8.67 -5.65
CA LYS A 238 27.16 9.44 -5.85
C LYS A 238 27.37 10.49 -4.76
N PRO A 239 26.40 11.38 -4.44
CA PRO A 239 26.53 12.31 -3.33
C PRO A 239 26.69 11.62 -1.97
N LEU A 240 25.93 10.56 -1.70
CA LEU A 240 26.03 9.80 -0.44
C LEU A 240 27.45 9.30 -0.19
N GLU A 241 28.11 8.80 -1.23
CA GLU A 241 29.48 8.30 -1.14
C GLU A 241 30.51 9.42 -1.07
N GLN A 242 30.46 10.36 -2.01
CA GLN A 242 31.47 11.42 -2.16
C GLN A 242 31.39 12.47 -1.05
N GLN A 243 30.19 12.88 -0.65
CA GLN A 243 29.99 13.98 0.31
C GLN A 243 29.85 13.49 1.74
N TYR A 244 29.27 12.30 1.96
CA TYR A 244 28.91 11.80 3.29
C TYR A 244 29.64 10.50 3.68
N GLY A 245 30.46 9.92 2.79
CA GLY A 245 31.23 8.72 3.09
C GLY A 245 30.40 7.43 3.18
N VAL A 246 29.14 7.46 2.74
CA VAL A 246 28.22 6.31 2.75
C VAL A 246 28.49 5.45 1.51
N ASN A 247 29.61 4.71 1.55
CA ASN A 247 30.03 3.80 0.49
C ASN A 247 29.12 2.56 0.35
N GLN A 248 29.35 1.72 -0.67
CA GLN A 248 28.53 0.55 -0.94
C GLN A 248 28.41 -0.41 0.25
N SER A 249 29.47 -0.64 1.02
CA SER A 249 29.44 -1.51 2.20
C SER A 249 28.52 -0.96 3.29
N ILE A 250 28.60 0.34 3.58
CA ILE A 250 27.71 1.01 4.54
C ILE A 250 26.27 1.01 4.02
N ARG A 251 26.04 1.31 2.73
CA ARG A 251 24.71 1.28 2.12
C ARG A 251 24.07 -0.11 2.23
N SER A 252 24.81 -1.17 1.94
CA SER A 252 24.32 -2.55 2.07
C SER A 252 23.99 -2.93 3.51
N ARG A 253 24.80 -2.50 4.48
CA ARG A 253 24.52 -2.71 5.91
C ARG A 253 23.29 -1.92 6.38
N LEU A 254 23.14 -0.68 5.93
CA LEU A 254 21.98 0.16 6.24
C LEU A 254 20.70 -0.42 5.66
N ALA A 255 20.74 -0.84 4.38
CA ALA A 255 19.62 -1.44 3.68
C ALA A 255 19.02 -2.61 4.45
N LEU A 256 19.85 -3.42 5.10
CA LEU A 256 19.45 -4.60 5.87
C LEU A 256 19.09 -4.30 7.33
N ALA A 257 19.29 -3.08 7.82
CA ALA A 257 19.01 -2.74 9.21
C ALA A 257 17.49 -2.68 9.46
N PRO A 258 16.97 -3.26 10.56
CA PRO A 258 15.59 -3.03 10.95
C PRO A 258 15.43 -1.59 11.44
N PHE A 259 14.23 -1.04 11.32
CA PHE A 259 13.99 0.36 11.66
C PHE A 259 12.59 0.60 12.21
N SER A 260 12.44 1.76 12.85
CA SER A 260 11.16 2.36 13.16
C SER A 260 11.20 3.83 12.77
N LEU A 261 10.19 4.28 12.03
CA LEU A 261 10.00 5.65 11.59
C LEU A 261 8.70 6.16 12.18
N ARG A 262 8.69 7.39 12.68
CA ARG A 262 7.52 8.02 13.27
C ARG A 262 7.42 9.47 12.81
N LEU A 263 6.26 9.87 12.32
CA LEU A 263 5.90 11.25 12.07
C LEU A 263 5.01 11.72 13.21
N LYS A 264 5.49 12.68 13.99
CA LYS A 264 4.78 13.19 15.17
C LYS A 264 4.34 14.63 14.94
N GLN A 265 3.10 14.95 15.31
CA GLN A 265 2.58 16.30 15.23
C GLN A 265 3.32 17.23 16.19
N GLN A 266 3.60 18.45 15.74
CA GLN A 266 4.19 19.50 16.56
C GLN A 266 3.13 20.57 16.83
N ALA A 267 2.84 20.82 18.10
CA ALA A 267 1.89 21.86 18.51
C ALA A 267 2.50 23.27 18.48
N LYS A 268 3.84 23.37 18.52
CA LYS A 268 4.59 24.63 18.59
C LYS A 268 5.85 24.52 17.74
N GLY A 269 6.42 25.66 17.37
CA GLY A 269 7.66 25.75 16.60
C GLY A 269 7.41 25.98 15.11
N ALA A 270 8.50 26.02 14.34
CA ALA A 270 8.48 26.41 12.92
C ALA A 270 8.04 25.27 11.97
N TYR A 271 7.72 24.10 12.52
CA TYR A 271 7.32 22.92 11.76
C TYR A 271 6.01 22.37 12.32
N ARG A 272 5.15 21.83 11.44
CA ARG A 272 3.87 21.22 11.83
C ARG A 272 4.01 19.77 12.28
N ALA A 273 5.09 19.11 11.88
CA ALA A 273 5.40 17.74 12.23
C ALA A 273 6.92 17.52 12.25
N GLU A 274 7.36 16.59 13.08
CA GLU A 274 8.75 16.11 13.15
C GLU A 274 8.82 14.66 12.64
N LEU A 275 9.90 14.33 11.94
CA LEU A 275 10.18 12.97 11.50
C LEU A 275 11.26 12.37 12.38
N GLN A 276 10.97 11.25 13.01
CA GLN A 276 11.88 10.54 13.89
C GLN A 276 12.20 9.16 13.34
N PHE A 277 13.46 8.76 13.46
CA PHE A 277 13.98 7.48 13.00
C PHE A 277 14.76 6.80 14.12
N GLN A 278 14.50 5.51 14.33
CA GLN A 278 15.29 4.68 15.23
C GLN A 278 15.69 3.37 14.56
N ALA A 279 16.98 3.03 14.65
CA ALA A 279 17.50 1.75 14.17
C ALA A 279 18.70 1.26 14.99
N PRO A 280 18.81 -0.05 15.27
CA PRO A 280 20.05 -0.65 15.73
C PRO A 280 21.03 -0.72 14.56
N LEU A 281 21.90 0.29 14.46
CA LEU A 281 22.84 0.35 13.34
C LEU A 281 23.97 -0.68 13.50
N PRO A 282 24.30 -1.45 12.43
CA PRO A 282 25.36 -2.45 12.50
C PRO A 282 26.70 -1.84 12.91
N GLY A 283 27.38 -2.49 13.87
CA GLY A 283 28.69 -2.05 14.36
C GLY A 283 28.67 -0.87 15.35
N GLY A 284 27.48 -0.41 15.77
CA GLY A 284 27.32 0.58 16.83
C GLY A 284 27.90 1.97 16.52
N ALA A 285 27.98 2.84 17.53
CA ALA A 285 28.36 4.24 17.35
C ALA A 285 29.70 4.45 16.64
N ALA A 286 30.72 3.64 16.98
CA ALA A 286 32.06 3.76 16.41
C ALA A 286 32.06 3.53 14.88
N SER A 287 31.25 2.59 14.38
CA SER A 287 31.19 2.30 12.93
C SER A 287 30.55 3.42 12.11
N TRP A 288 29.86 4.37 12.76
CA TRP A 288 29.10 5.45 12.12
C TRP A 288 29.66 6.84 12.43
N ALA A 289 30.65 6.96 13.31
CA ALA A 289 31.24 8.23 13.72
C ALA A 289 31.73 9.06 12.52
N SER A 290 32.54 8.47 11.64
CA SER A 290 33.08 9.18 10.48
C SER A 290 32.01 9.66 9.48
N VAL A 291 30.89 8.93 9.35
CA VAL A 291 29.75 9.34 8.53
C VAL A 291 29.05 10.53 9.17
N LEU A 292 28.77 10.45 10.48
CA LEU A 292 28.10 11.53 11.23
C LEU A 292 28.96 12.80 11.32
N ASP A 293 30.29 12.66 11.40
CA ASP A 293 31.22 13.79 11.36
C ASP A 293 31.20 14.48 9.98
N ARG A 294 31.21 13.71 8.89
CA ARG A 294 31.06 14.28 7.54
C ARG A 294 29.71 14.99 7.35
N VAL A 295 28.63 14.40 7.85
CA VAL A 295 27.31 15.06 7.86
C VAL A 295 27.38 16.38 8.64
N SER A 296 28.03 16.38 9.80
CA SER A 296 28.20 17.58 10.64
C SER A 296 28.94 18.69 9.88
N ASN A 297 30.10 18.38 9.30
CA ASN A 297 30.88 19.35 8.53
C ASN A 297 30.07 19.94 7.36
N ARG A 298 29.28 19.12 6.65
CA ARG A 298 28.43 19.60 5.56
C ARG A 298 27.27 20.47 6.03
N LEU A 299 26.75 20.27 7.23
CA LEU A 299 25.72 21.12 7.81
C LEU A 299 26.32 22.47 8.22
N GLU A 300 27.50 22.48 8.83
CA GLU A 300 28.25 23.70 9.18
C GLU A 300 28.61 24.53 7.94
N GLU A 301 29.11 23.89 6.88
CA GLU A 301 29.40 24.53 5.58
C GLU A 301 28.14 25.18 4.95
N ARG A 302 26.96 24.68 5.29
CA ARG A 302 25.66 25.24 4.83
C ARG A 302 25.09 26.30 5.76
N GLY A 303 25.82 26.66 6.82
CA GLY A 303 25.45 27.69 7.79
C GLY A 303 24.51 27.22 8.90
N PHE A 304 24.41 25.91 9.15
CA PHE A 304 23.70 25.38 10.32
C PHE A 304 24.64 25.33 11.53
N GLU A 305 24.11 25.66 12.70
CA GLU A 305 24.87 25.67 13.93
C GLU A 305 24.63 24.39 14.74
N ARG A 306 25.73 23.80 15.21
CA ARG A 306 25.71 22.66 16.12
C ARG A 306 25.52 23.12 17.56
N ILE A 307 24.53 22.54 18.24
CA ILE A 307 24.30 22.69 19.67
C ILE A 307 24.61 21.36 20.33
N ASN A 308 25.63 21.32 21.18
CA ASN A 308 25.89 20.19 22.06
C ASN A 308 25.28 20.53 23.44
N PRO A 309 24.21 19.87 23.89
CA PRO A 309 23.60 20.13 25.21
C PRO A 309 24.48 19.67 26.40
N ALA A 310 25.79 19.55 26.21
CA ALA A 310 26.77 19.08 27.19
C ALA A 310 27.36 20.20 28.07
N ASP A 311 26.92 21.45 27.93
CA ASP A 311 27.34 22.55 28.81
C ASP A 311 26.66 22.51 30.20
N ASP A 312 25.70 21.60 30.42
CA ASP A 312 25.17 21.30 31.75
C ASP A 312 26.01 20.20 32.40
N LYS A 313 26.86 20.58 33.36
CA LYS A 313 27.91 19.78 34.02
C LYS A 313 27.48 18.46 34.68
N ALA A 314 26.21 18.03 34.55
CA ALA A 314 25.66 16.85 35.22
C ALA A 314 25.34 15.66 34.30
N LYS A 315 25.26 15.82 32.96
CA LYS A 315 25.02 14.69 32.03
C LYS A 315 25.73 14.91 30.71
N LYS A 316 26.72 14.06 30.37
CA LYS A 316 27.22 13.93 29.01
C LYS A 316 26.06 13.50 28.11
N SER A 317 25.49 14.47 27.39
CA SER A 317 24.46 14.20 26.42
C SER A 317 25.15 13.88 25.10
N ASP A 318 25.10 12.63 24.65
CA ASP A 318 25.58 12.19 23.32
C ASP A 318 24.66 12.68 22.18
N ALA A 319 23.92 13.76 22.41
CA ALA A 319 23.01 14.35 21.45
C ALA A 319 23.73 15.44 20.65
N VAL A 320 23.62 15.34 19.34
CA VAL A 320 24.00 16.39 18.39
C VAL A 320 22.71 17.04 17.90
N ILE A 321 22.54 18.33 18.15
CA ILE A 321 21.37 19.09 17.74
C ILE A 321 21.81 20.15 16.72
N TRP A 322 21.00 20.35 15.69
CA TRP A 322 21.24 21.31 14.63
C TRP A 322 20.18 22.38 14.60
N ASN A 323 20.63 23.61 14.37
CA ASN A 323 19.79 24.78 14.40
C ASN A 323 20.09 25.70 13.20
N ASP A 324 19.05 26.33 12.69
CA ASP A 324 19.14 27.34 11.63
C ASP A 324 18.87 28.71 12.24
N LYS A 325 19.85 29.63 12.17
CA LYS A 325 19.74 31.00 12.67
C LYS A 325 19.63 32.06 11.58
N ARG A 326 19.58 31.67 10.30
CA ARG A 326 19.72 32.60 9.16
C ARG A 326 18.60 33.64 9.05
N GLU A 327 17.45 33.39 9.67
CA GLU A 327 16.28 34.29 9.70
C GLU A 327 16.02 34.91 11.09
N GLY A 328 17.01 34.92 11.98
CA GLY A 328 16.87 35.47 13.34
C GLY A 328 15.99 34.65 14.28
N GLN A 329 15.37 33.57 13.80
CA GLN A 329 14.65 32.58 14.61
C GLN A 329 15.58 31.41 14.92
N ASN A 330 15.65 30.99 16.18
CA ASN A 330 16.41 29.81 16.61
C ASN A 330 15.63 28.53 16.27
N LYS A 331 15.67 28.12 15.00
CA LYS A 331 14.87 26.99 14.47
C LYS A 331 15.64 25.68 14.52
N ILE A 332 15.25 24.78 15.41
CA ILE A 332 15.79 23.40 15.48
C ILE A 332 15.42 22.66 14.19
N VAL A 333 16.43 22.30 13.38
CA VAL A 333 16.22 21.60 12.11
C VAL A 333 16.35 20.08 12.23
N GLY A 334 16.96 19.59 13.30
CA GLY A 334 17.12 18.16 13.52
C GLY A 334 18.23 17.81 14.49
N GLY A 335 18.60 16.54 14.51
CA GLY A 335 19.69 16.04 15.34
C GLY A 335 19.71 14.52 15.41
N TRP A 336 20.71 14.00 16.11
CA TRP A 336 20.79 12.58 16.42
C TRP A 336 21.40 12.36 17.79
N ARG A 337 21.08 11.21 18.40
CA ARG A 337 21.69 10.74 19.64
C ARG A 337 21.74 9.22 19.63
N TRP A 338 22.63 8.65 20.44
CA TRP A 338 22.61 7.22 20.69
C TRP A 338 21.84 6.90 21.97
N LEU A 339 20.93 5.95 21.89
CA LEU A 339 20.17 5.46 23.04
C LEU A 339 20.80 4.14 23.50
N GLN A 340 21.25 4.13 24.75
CA GLN A 340 21.58 2.90 25.45
C GLN A 340 20.30 2.23 25.94
N ASN A 341 20.25 0.91 25.81
CA ASN A 341 19.07 0.14 26.18
C ASN A 341 19.59 -1.13 26.88
N PRO A 342 19.32 -1.32 28.19
CA PRO A 342 19.84 -2.47 28.93
C PRO A 342 19.48 -3.78 28.22
N ASN A 343 20.49 -4.61 27.94
CA ASN A 343 20.37 -5.91 27.27
C ASN A 343 19.91 -5.87 25.79
N LYS A 344 20.00 -4.73 25.11
CA LYS A 344 19.64 -4.57 23.70
C LYS A 344 20.73 -3.82 22.93
N PRO A 345 20.80 -3.98 21.59
CA PRO A 345 21.73 -3.21 20.77
C PRO A 345 21.47 -1.70 20.93
N MET A 346 22.55 -0.92 20.93
CA MET A 346 22.50 0.54 20.93
C MET A 346 21.69 1.04 19.72
N LEU A 347 20.79 1.99 19.95
CA LEU A 347 19.92 2.52 18.90
C LEU A 347 20.40 3.91 18.50
N LEU A 348 20.56 4.16 17.20
CA LEU A 348 20.62 5.53 16.71
C LEU A 348 19.19 6.09 16.73
N SER A 349 18.99 7.22 17.40
CA SER A 349 17.76 8.00 17.38
C SER A 349 18.03 9.32 16.65
N ALA A 350 17.38 9.54 15.51
CA ALA A 350 17.52 10.74 14.70
C ALA A 350 16.19 11.46 14.56
N GLY A 351 16.22 12.79 14.52
CA GLY A 351 15.08 13.67 14.34
C GLY A 351 15.34 14.67 13.22
N LEU A 352 14.31 14.95 12.41
CA LEU A 352 14.27 16.03 11.43
C LEU A 352 13.09 16.93 11.77
N ALA A 353 13.29 18.24 11.66
CA ALA A 353 12.31 19.27 12.04
C ALA A 353 11.91 19.23 13.54
N GLY A 354 12.77 18.63 14.37
CA GLY A 354 12.54 18.42 15.79
C GLY A 354 13.74 17.77 16.46
N LEU A 355 13.63 17.52 17.77
CA LEU A 355 14.71 16.91 18.56
C LEU A 355 14.72 15.38 18.35
N PRO A 356 15.91 14.74 18.34
CA PRO A 356 15.95 13.28 18.37
C PRO A 356 15.33 12.76 19.67
N ASP A 357 14.49 11.74 19.60
CA ASP A 357 13.78 11.22 20.77
C ASP A 357 14.78 10.66 21.81
N THR A 358 14.46 10.90 23.08
CA THR A 358 15.17 10.37 24.26
C THR A 358 14.70 8.97 24.65
N LYS A 359 13.49 8.58 24.21
CA LYS A 359 12.89 7.28 24.53
C LYS A 359 12.92 6.36 23.32
N PRO A 360 13.14 5.05 23.52
CA PRO A 360 13.03 4.08 22.44
C PRO A 360 11.55 3.89 22.06
N PHE A 361 11.24 4.13 20.79
CA PHE A 361 9.99 3.70 20.14
C PHE A 361 10.23 2.58 19.11
N TYR A 362 11.49 2.18 18.93
CA TYR A 362 11.87 1.05 18.10
C TYR A 362 11.11 -0.22 18.47
N GLN A 363 10.43 -0.80 17.48
CA GLN A 363 9.73 -2.08 17.61
C GLN A 363 10.41 -3.14 16.75
N ALA A 364 11.06 -4.11 17.39
CA ALA A 364 11.60 -5.27 16.69
C ALA A 364 10.45 -6.12 16.12
N LEU A 365 10.52 -6.42 14.83
CA LEU A 365 9.65 -7.41 14.20
C LEU A 365 10.25 -8.82 14.39
N PRO A 366 9.42 -9.87 14.51
CA PRO A 366 9.91 -11.23 14.70
C PRO A 366 10.88 -11.67 13.59
N GLU A 367 11.95 -12.40 13.94
CA GLU A 367 12.95 -12.86 12.97
C GLU A 367 12.38 -13.76 11.85
N SER A 368 11.28 -14.45 12.12
CA SER A 368 10.53 -15.22 11.11
C SER A 368 9.93 -14.36 10.00
N THR A 369 9.99 -13.03 10.14
CA THR A 369 9.39 -12.04 9.25
C THR A 369 10.43 -11.06 8.69
N ARG A 370 11.56 -11.56 8.17
CA ARG A 370 12.70 -10.75 7.66
C ARG A 370 12.38 -9.74 6.55
N LEU A 371 11.18 -9.78 5.96
CA LEU A 371 10.69 -8.80 4.98
C LEU A 371 9.33 -8.21 5.40
N ALA A 372 9.03 -8.18 6.70
CA ALA A 372 7.79 -7.56 7.17
C ALA A 372 7.92 -6.05 7.32
N LEU A 373 6.80 -5.39 7.08
CA LEU A 373 6.58 -3.98 7.30
C LEU A 373 5.19 -3.81 7.93
N ARG A 374 5.12 -3.00 8.97
CA ARG A 374 3.87 -2.57 9.62
C ARG A 374 3.77 -1.06 9.53
N LEU A 375 2.60 -0.57 9.17
CA LEU A 375 2.29 0.84 9.05
C LEU A 375 1.01 1.13 9.84
N ASN A 376 1.04 2.18 10.65
CA ASN A 376 -0.12 2.78 11.30
C ASN A 376 -0.17 4.26 10.93
N ALA A 377 -1.33 4.80 10.62
CA ALA A 377 -1.48 6.22 10.29
C ALA A 377 -2.83 6.78 10.74
N ARG A 378 -2.90 8.11 10.82
CA ARG A 378 -4.16 8.89 10.93
C ARG A 378 -4.35 9.74 9.68
N PRO A 379 -4.99 9.19 8.64
CA PRO A 379 -5.16 9.87 7.38
C PRO A 379 -5.83 11.25 7.47
N ARG A 380 -6.88 11.37 8.29
CA ARG A 380 -7.58 12.65 8.51
C ARG A 380 -6.67 13.72 9.11
N ASP A 381 -5.88 13.37 10.12
CA ASP A 381 -4.94 14.30 10.77
C ASP A 381 -3.82 14.70 9.80
N LEU A 382 -3.27 13.73 9.05
CA LEU A 382 -2.28 13.99 7.98
C LEU A 382 -2.82 14.96 6.93
N LEU A 383 -4.08 14.80 6.52
CA LEU A 383 -4.74 15.71 5.59
C LEU A 383 -4.91 17.11 6.18
N SER A 384 -5.37 17.21 7.43
CA SER A 384 -5.58 18.50 8.11
C SER A 384 -4.29 19.33 8.23
N LEU A 385 -3.13 18.67 8.29
CA LEU A 385 -1.83 19.30 8.37
C LEU A 385 -1.20 19.61 7.00
N GLY A 386 -1.84 19.16 5.90
CA GLY A 386 -1.31 19.27 4.54
C GLY A 386 -0.18 18.29 4.23
N LEU A 387 -0.08 17.19 4.98
CA LEU A 387 0.95 16.15 4.86
C LEU A 387 0.49 14.95 4.02
N MET A 388 -0.73 14.99 3.51
CA MET A 388 -1.31 14.04 2.57
C MET A 388 -1.71 14.77 1.28
N ASN A 389 -1.49 14.12 0.13
CA ASN A 389 -1.84 14.71 -1.16
C ASN A 389 -3.36 14.93 -1.29
N GLY A 390 -3.76 16.08 -1.83
CA GLY A 390 -5.15 16.38 -2.18
C GLY A 390 -5.77 15.40 -3.17
N SER A 391 -5.00 14.62 -3.93
CA SER A 391 -5.52 13.56 -4.81
C SER A 391 -5.83 12.23 -4.12
N SER A 392 -5.60 12.10 -2.81
CA SER A 392 -5.88 10.85 -2.09
C SER A 392 -7.36 10.42 -2.18
N PRO A 393 -7.66 9.11 -2.18
CA PRO A 393 -9.03 8.61 -2.25
C PRO A 393 -9.93 9.16 -1.13
N ALA A 394 -11.20 9.40 -1.44
CA ALA A 394 -12.15 10.02 -0.50
C ALA A 394 -12.26 9.25 0.83
N LEU A 395 -12.34 7.92 0.78
CA LEU A 395 -12.38 7.08 2.00
C LEU A 395 -11.13 7.22 2.86
N LEU A 396 -9.95 7.37 2.22
CA LEU A 396 -8.71 7.56 2.96
C LEU A 396 -8.70 8.93 3.66
N LYS A 397 -9.19 9.98 2.99
CA LYS A 397 -9.29 11.33 3.57
C LYS A 397 -10.22 11.42 4.79
N GLN A 398 -11.22 10.53 4.87
CA GLN A 398 -12.22 10.48 5.94
C GLN A 398 -11.88 9.45 7.03
N ALA A 399 -10.72 8.81 6.97
CA ALA A 399 -10.37 7.75 7.90
C ALA A 399 -9.68 8.28 9.15
N ASP A 400 -10.17 7.85 10.31
CA ASP A 400 -9.56 8.14 11.61
C ASP A 400 -8.30 7.30 11.83
N SER A 401 -8.28 6.07 11.31
CA SER A 401 -7.07 5.24 11.39
C SER A 401 -6.90 4.32 10.19
N LEU A 402 -5.64 4.10 9.82
CA LEU A 402 -5.19 3.13 8.85
C LEU A 402 -4.17 2.23 9.52
N GLN A 403 -4.37 0.91 9.43
CA GLN A 403 -3.38 -0.09 9.80
C GLN A 403 -3.12 -1.00 8.61
N PHE A 404 -1.85 -1.26 8.36
CA PHE A 404 -1.40 -2.06 7.23
C PHE A 404 -0.22 -2.92 7.67
N GLN A 405 -0.23 -4.18 7.26
CA GLN A 405 0.88 -5.10 7.47
C GLN A 405 1.12 -5.92 6.22
N ILE A 406 2.39 -6.00 5.84
CA ILE A 406 2.90 -6.87 4.79
C ILE A 406 3.96 -7.79 5.40
N LYS A 407 3.94 -9.08 5.02
CA LYS A 407 4.90 -10.09 5.47
C LYS A 407 5.12 -11.12 4.35
N PRO A 408 6.25 -11.84 4.33
CA PRO A 408 6.45 -12.92 3.36
C PRO A 408 5.31 -13.95 3.41
N ALA A 409 4.73 -14.30 2.25
CA ALA A 409 3.74 -15.38 2.17
C ALA A 409 4.39 -16.78 2.28
N ILE A 410 5.69 -16.86 1.97
CA ILE A 410 6.51 -18.07 2.06
C ILE A 410 7.71 -17.76 2.97
N ASN A 411 8.01 -18.68 3.89
CA ASN A 411 9.07 -18.46 4.89
C ASN A 411 10.45 -18.30 4.22
N ALA A 412 11.20 -17.28 4.65
CA ALA A 412 12.46 -16.83 4.05
C ALA A 412 13.59 -17.86 4.11
N SER A 413 13.56 -18.82 5.03
CA SER A 413 14.54 -19.92 5.08
C SER A 413 14.49 -20.83 3.84
N LYS A 414 13.36 -20.86 3.11
CA LYS A 414 13.20 -21.61 1.87
C LYS A 414 13.45 -20.80 0.60
N LEU A 415 13.55 -19.47 0.69
CA LEU A 415 13.78 -18.57 -0.45
C LEU A 415 15.25 -18.56 -0.92
N LYS A 416 16.20 -18.86 -0.03
CA LYS A 416 17.64 -18.85 -0.33
C LYS A 416 18.11 -19.97 -1.27
N ALA A 417 17.31 -21.01 -1.49
CA ALA A 417 17.72 -22.18 -2.26
C ALA A 417 17.33 -22.14 -3.75
N SER A 418 16.51 -21.18 -4.19
CA SER A 418 15.76 -21.37 -5.44
C SER A 418 15.57 -20.14 -6.34
N GLY A 419 16.08 -18.97 -5.97
CA GLY A 419 15.77 -17.73 -6.72
C GLY A 419 14.26 -17.46 -6.84
N GLN A 420 13.46 -18.03 -5.93
CA GLN A 420 12.01 -18.02 -6.02
C GLN A 420 11.41 -16.64 -5.76
N GLN A 421 10.37 -16.34 -6.54
CA GLN A 421 9.53 -15.15 -6.47
C GLN A 421 9.09 -14.83 -5.04
N ALA A 422 9.32 -13.59 -4.61
CA ALA A 422 8.83 -13.10 -3.33
C ALA A 422 7.36 -12.68 -3.49
N TRP A 423 6.46 -13.47 -2.90
CA TRP A 423 5.08 -13.10 -2.71
C TRP A 423 4.87 -12.68 -1.26
N TRP A 424 4.05 -11.66 -1.05
CA TRP A 424 3.76 -11.14 0.27
C TRP A 424 2.29 -11.26 0.61
N GLU A 425 2.01 -11.66 1.85
CA GLU A 425 0.69 -11.58 2.45
C GLU A 425 0.49 -10.16 2.99
N VAL A 426 -0.61 -9.54 2.62
CA VAL A 426 -1.00 -8.20 3.02
C VAL A 426 -2.30 -8.28 3.80
N THR A 427 -2.37 -7.56 4.92
CA THR A 427 -3.58 -7.40 5.72
C THR A 427 -3.68 -5.98 6.24
N GLY A 428 -4.89 -5.54 6.56
CA GLY A 428 -5.06 -4.23 7.17
C GLY A 428 -6.51 -3.86 7.40
N GLN A 429 -6.68 -2.68 7.96
CA GLN A 429 -7.97 -2.09 8.24
C GLN A 429 -7.94 -0.56 8.11
N LEU A 430 -9.06 0.01 7.69
CA LEU A 430 -9.31 1.43 7.56
C LEU A 430 -10.58 1.75 8.34
N VAL A 431 -10.44 2.46 9.46
CA VAL A 431 -11.58 2.90 10.27
C VAL A 431 -12.03 4.25 9.73
N LEU A 432 -13.21 4.27 9.13
CA LEU A 432 -13.85 5.50 8.67
C LEU A 432 -14.40 6.25 9.87
N SER A 433 -14.31 7.59 9.86
CA SER A 433 -15.04 8.37 10.84
C SER A 433 -16.51 7.96 10.76
N SER A 434 -17.11 7.57 11.89
CA SER A 434 -18.56 7.58 11.97
C SER A 434 -18.97 8.98 11.58
N ALA A 435 -19.78 9.14 10.54
CA ALA A 435 -20.53 10.38 10.40
C ALA A 435 -21.09 10.67 11.79
N ALA A 436 -20.86 11.88 12.30
CA ALA A 436 -21.66 12.35 13.42
C ALA A 436 -23.09 11.95 13.12
N GLU A 437 -23.74 11.32 14.10
CA GLU A 437 -25.15 11.02 14.05
C GLU A 437 -25.85 12.16 13.31
N SER A 438 -26.71 11.78 12.35
CA SER A 438 -27.75 12.65 11.88
C SER A 438 -28.22 13.49 13.06
N SER A 439 -28.01 14.80 12.98
CA SER A 439 -28.71 15.76 13.81
C SER A 439 -30.19 15.62 13.49
N ASP A 440 -30.82 14.61 14.07
CA ASP A 440 -32.22 14.69 14.42
C ASP A 440 -32.31 15.53 15.69
N ASP A 441 -33.30 16.41 15.65
CA ASP A 441 -33.90 17.17 16.73
C ASP A 441 -33.14 18.38 17.29
N SER A 442 -33.44 19.53 16.68
CA SER A 442 -33.89 20.69 17.46
C SER A 442 -34.76 21.60 16.59
N ASP A 443 -36.06 21.53 16.85
CA ASP A 443 -37.21 22.40 16.55
C ASP A 443 -37.63 22.71 15.09
#